data_AF-A0AAN1MQS8-F1
#
_entry.id   AF-A0AAN1MQS8-F1
#
_cell.length_a   1.000
_cell.length_b   1.000
_cell.length_c   1.000
_cell.angle_alpha   90.00
_cell.angle_beta   90.00
_cell.angle_gamma   90.00
#
_symmetry.space_group_name_H-M   'P 1'
#
loop_
_entity.id
_entity.type
_entity.pdbx_description
1 polymer ?
#
loop_
_entity_poly.entity_id
_entity_poly.type
_entity_poly.pdbx_seq_one_letter_code
_entity_poly.pdbx_strand_id
1 'polypeptide(L)'
;MPGESLLSILWKFRCANALPADFLVQKLLPDINPSVGAAPVRKLFKPRHLRQLLRLPKSVLDLSLLDASASDYYHPAFRFCRQCAAHGYHSVLYQLTDERCCPVHRQALETLCRDCGGKTPFIVNTRTIDAPFRCVACHSHFSYGRLPLVSTIPVMSRRERAEIRRWFYYG
;
A
#
# COMPACT_ATOMS: atom_id res chain seq x y z
N MET A 1 0.00 -1.75 10.54
CA MET A 1 -1.40 -2.11 10.90
C MET A 1 -1.69 -3.53 10.42
N PRO A 2 -2.69 -4.25 10.96
CA PRO A 2 -3.02 -5.58 10.44
C PRO A 2 -3.38 -5.48 8.95
N GLY A 3 -2.76 -6.27 8.09
CA GLY A 3 -3.11 -6.30 6.69
C GLY A 3 -2.67 -5.10 5.84
N GLU A 4 -1.88 -4.20 6.41
CA GLU A 4 -1.39 -3.02 5.69
C GLU A 4 -0.48 -3.43 4.53
N SER A 5 -0.70 -2.89 3.33
CA SER A 5 0.15 -3.23 2.18
C SER A 5 1.56 -2.67 2.32
N LEU A 6 2.50 -3.33 1.64
CA LEU A 6 3.88 -2.85 1.57
C LEU A 6 3.96 -1.41 1.03
N LEU A 7 3.19 -1.03 0.01
CA LEU A 7 3.18 0.35 -0.49
C LEU A 7 2.79 1.37 0.59
N SER A 8 1.73 1.10 1.36
CA SER A 8 1.29 1.96 2.46
C SER A 8 2.39 2.12 3.51
N ILE A 9 3.06 1.02 3.87
CA ILE A 9 4.18 1.01 4.81
C ILE A 9 5.35 1.84 4.27
N LEU A 10 5.72 1.64 3.00
CA LEU A 10 6.86 2.32 2.38
C LEU A 10 6.61 3.82 2.25
N TRP A 11 5.39 4.25 1.91
CA TRP A 11 5.02 5.67 1.91
C TRP A 11 5.21 6.30 3.28
N LYS A 12 4.71 5.66 4.34
CA LYS A 12 4.91 6.14 5.71
C LYS A 12 6.39 6.17 6.10
N PHE A 13 7.10 5.09 5.81
CA PHE A 13 8.52 4.95 6.13
C PHE A 13 9.34 6.05 5.45
N ARG A 14 9.11 6.28 4.15
CA ARG A 14 9.76 7.35 3.38
C ARG A 14 9.45 8.72 3.98
N CYS A 15 8.18 9.03 4.24
CA CYS A 15 7.77 10.32 4.81
C CYS A 15 8.37 10.54 6.20
N ALA A 16 8.33 9.53 7.08
CA ALA A 16 8.85 9.63 8.44
C ALA A 16 10.38 9.79 8.51
N ASN A 17 11.10 9.30 7.50
CA ASN A 17 12.57 9.36 7.44
C ASN A 17 13.09 10.37 6.40
N ALA A 18 12.21 11.19 5.80
CA ALA A 18 12.54 12.15 4.75
C ALA A 18 13.41 11.57 3.60
N LEU A 19 13.19 10.29 3.25
CA LEU A 19 14.03 9.59 2.27
C LEU A 19 13.66 9.96 0.83
N PRO A 20 14.65 10.11 -0.07
CA PRO A 20 14.40 10.12 -1.51
C PRO A 20 13.75 8.80 -1.98
N ALA A 21 12.79 8.90 -2.91
CA ALA A 21 12.02 7.74 -3.35
C ALA A 21 12.88 6.70 -4.10
N ASP A 22 13.76 7.18 -4.98
CA ASP A 22 14.71 6.39 -5.75
C ASP A 22 15.71 5.65 -4.85
N PHE A 23 16.26 6.32 -3.85
CA PHE A 23 17.15 5.71 -2.85
C PHE A 23 16.45 4.55 -2.13
N LEU A 24 15.20 4.76 -1.67
CA LEU A 24 14.45 3.72 -0.99
C LEU A 24 14.17 2.51 -1.90
N VAL A 25 13.76 2.76 -3.15
CA VAL A 25 13.48 1.69 -4.13
C VAL A 25 14.75 0.91 -4.45
N GLN A 26 15.89 1.57 -4.68
CA GLN A 26 17.17 0.92 -4.94
C GLN A 26 17.63 0.06 -3.75
N LYS A 27 17.39 0.50 -2.52
CA LYS A 27 17.67 -0.31 -1.33
C LYS A 27 16.77 -1.53 -1.23
N LEU A 28 15.51 -1.44 -1.65
CA LEU A 28 14.55 -2.55 -1.58
C LEU A 28 14.76 -3.58 -2.69
N LEU A 29 15.09 -3.10 -3.89
CA LEU A 29 15.18 -3.88 -5.13
C LEU A 29 16.51 -3.53 -5.84
N PRO A 30 17.66 -3.95 -5.29
CA PRO A 30 18.98 -3.54 -5.80
C PRO A 30 19.24 -3.98 -7.24
N ASP A 31 18.61 -5.08 -7.67
CA ASP A 31 18.81 -5.70 -8.97
C ASP A 31 17.77 -5.25 -10.02
N ILE A 32 16.87 -4.31 -9.68
CA ILE A 32 15.79 -3.86 -10.55
C ILE A 32 15.91 -2.35 -10.79
N ASN A 33 15.73 -1.93 -12.04
CA ASN A 33 15.68 -0.51 -12.38
C ASN A 33 14.58 0.21 -11.55
N PRO A 34 14.90 1.24 -10.75
CA PRO A 34 13.94 1.93 -9.90
C PRO A 34 12.75 2.56 -10.62
N SER A 35 12.89 2.91 -11.91
CA SER A 35 11.79 3.45 -12.73
C SER A 35 10.76 2.37 -13.12
N VAL A 36 11.20 1.11 -13.24
CA VAL A 36 10.34 -0.04 -13.55
C VAL A 36 9.75 -0.58 -12.26
N GLY A 37 10.62 -0.96 -11.31
CA GLY A 37 10.25 -1.52 -10.02
C GLY A 37 9.59 -2.91 -10.09
N ALA A 38 8.89 -3.29 -9.03
CA ALA A 38 8.23 -4.59 -8.92
C ALA A 38 6.91 -4.52 -8.15
N ALA A 39 5.95 -5.37 -8.53
CA ALA A 39 4.75 -5.59 -7.73
C ALA A 39 5.15 -6.15 -6.35
N PRO A 40 4.50 -5.74 -5.24
CA PRO A 40 4.87 -6.14 -3.87
C PRO A 40 4.46 -7.58 -3.55
N VAL A 41 5.05 -8.52 -4.28
CA VAL A 41 4.84 -9.97 -4.20
C VAL A 41 5.98 -10.59 -3.40
N ARG A 42 5.66 -11.50 -2.48
CA ARG A 42 6.59 -12.11 -1.54
C ARG A 42 7.87 -12.67 -2.18
N LYS A 43 7.76 -13.31 -3.35
CA LYS A 43 8.93 -13.88 -4.06
C LYS A 43 9.95 -12.83 -4.53
N LEU A 44 9.49 -11.60 -4.79
CA LEU A 44 10.32 -10.52 -5.30
C LEU A 44 10.96 -9.69 -4.18
N PHE A 45 10.46 -9.83 -2.94
CA PHE A 45 10.94 -9.08 -1.78
C PHE A 45 11.45 -10.03 -0.71
N LYS A 46 12.76 -10.03 -0.48
CA LYS A 46 13.42 -10.86 0.55
C LYS A 46 12.93 -10.43 1.95
N PRO A 47 12.14 -11.25 2.69
CA PRO A 47 11.54 -10.80 3.96
C PRO A 47 12.56 -10.45 5.03
N ARG A 48 13.74 -11.11 5.04
CA ARG A 48 14.84 -10.79 5.95
C ARG A 48 15.39 -9.39 5.72
N HIS A 49 15.54 -8.99 4.46
CA HIS A 49 16.04 -7.67 4.07
C HIS A 49 15.03 -6.58 4.43
N LEU A 50 13.74 -6.79 4.10
CA LEU A 50 12.66 -5.90 4.50
C LEU A 50 12.60 -5.70 6.02
N ARG A 51 12.78 -6.78 6.80
CA ARG A 51 12.80 -6.71 8.26
C ARG A 51 13.93 -5.86 8.80
N GLN A 52 15.13 -6.01 8.24
CA GLN A 52 16.29 -5.22 8.67
C GLN A 52 16.12 -3.73 8.33
N LEU A 53 15.60 -3.43 7.13
CA LEU A 53 15.41 -2.07 6.66
C LEU A 53 14.27 -1.35 7.38
N LEU A 54 13.09 -1.98 7.47
CA LEU A 54 11.88 -1.36 8.00
C LEU A 54 11.71 -1.53 9.51
N ARG A 55 12.50 -2.41 10.14
CA ARG A 55 12.43 -2.77 11.57
C ARG A 55 11.02 -3.20 12.02
N LEU A 56 10.30 -3.90 11.14
CA LEU A 56 8.95 -4.41 11.39
C LEU A 56 8.94 -5.90 11.75
N PRO A 57 7.99 -6.38 12.58
CA PRO A 57 7.85 -7.81 12.85
C PRO A 57 7.61 -8.62 11.57
N LYS A 58 8.12 -9.85 11.53
CA LYS A 58 7.94 -10.77 10.39
C LYS A 58 6.46 -10.98 10.05
N SER A 59 5.60 -11.16 11.07
CA SER A 59 4.17 -11.34 10.88
C SER A 59 3.48 -10.15 10.20
N VAL A 60 3.96 -8.92 10.43
CA VAL A 60 3.46 -7.74 9.73
C VAL A 60 3.86 -7.79 8.27
N LEU A 61 5.16 -7.99 7.99
CA LEU A 61 5.67 -8.04 6.61
C LEU A 61 5.05 -9.17 5.79
N ASP A 62 4.83 -10.32 6.42
CA ASP A 62 4.19 -11.46 5.77
C ASP A 62 2.75 -11.11 5.34
N LEU A 63 2.02 -10.33 6.12
CA LEU A 63 0.66 -9.89 5.77
C LEU A 63 0.63 -8.64 4.87
N SER A 64 1.78 -8.02 4.59
CA SER A 64 1.89 -6.81 3.76
C SER A 64 2.19 -7.07 2.29
N LEU A 65 2.58 -8.30 1.97
CA LEU A 65 2.99 -8.76 0.65
C LEU A 65 1.92 -9.65 0.05
N LEU A 66 1.75 -9.58 -1.27
CA LEU A 66 0.96 -10.55 -2.02
C LEU A 66 1.66 -11.90 -2.05
N ASP A 67 0.91 -12.99 -2.04
CA ASP A 67 1.48 -14.32 -2.25
C ASP A 67 1.72 -14.58 -3.75
N ALA A 68 2.81 -15.26 -4.05
CA ALA A 68 3.35 -15.42 -5.38
C ALA A 68 2.74 -16.57 -6.18
N SER A 69 2.12 -17.52 -5.49
CA SER A 69 1.35 -18.64 -6.08
C SER A 69 0.09 -18.16 -6.80
N ALA A 70 -0.26 -16.88 -6.64
CA ALA A 70 -1.55 -16.33 -7.04
C ALA A 70 -1.41 -15.12 -7.98
N SER A 71 -0.47 -15.12 -8.94
CA SER A 71 -0.25 -13.97 -9.82
C SER A 71 -1.46 -13.55 -10.65
N ASP A 72 -2.38 -14.48 -10.92
CA ASP A 72 -3.64 -14.20 -11.63
C ASP A 72 -4.73 -13.61 -10.72
N TYR A 73 -4.50 -13.59 -9.40
CA TYR A 73 -5.49 -13.22 -8.40
C TYR A 73 -5.29 -11.82 -7.84
N TYR A 74 -4.39 -11.01 -8.42
CA TYR A 74 -4.25 -9.62 -8.01
C TYR A 74 -4.40 -8.60 -9.13
N HIS A 75 -4.98 -7.46 -8.75
CA HIS A 75 -5.23 -6.36 -9.68
C HIS A 75 -3.96 -5.50 -9.87
N PRO A 76 -3.56 -5.20 -11.12
CA PRO A 76 -2.30 -4.51 -11.40
C PRO A 76 -2.37 -2.99 -11.08
N ALA A 77 -3.56 -2.40 -11.10
CA ALA A 77 -3.74 -1.02 -10.65
C ALA A 77 -3.97 -0.96 -9.14
N PHE A 78 -3.49 0.11 -8.50
CA PHE A 78 -3.76 0.48 -7.12
C PHE A 78 -5.27 0.63 -6.88
N ARG A 79 -5.87 -0.30 -6.13
CA ARG A 79 -7.25 -0.20 -5.68
C ARG A 79 -7.33 0.38 -4.29
N PHE A 80 -8.24 1.32 -4.06
CA PHE A 80 -8.28 2.02 -2.78
C PHE A 80 -9.70 2.31 -2.31
N CYS A 81 -9.83 2.33 -0.99
CA CYS A 81 -10.95 2.97 -0.32
C CYS A 81 -10.52 4.38 0.09
N ARG A 82 -11.30 5.40 -0.30
CA ARG A 82 -10.99 6.80 -0.01
C ARG A 82 -10.94 7.13 1.48
N GLN A 83 -11.76 6.47 2.30
CA GLN A 83 -11.77 6.65 3.76
C GLN A 83 -10.52 6.03 4.39
N CYS A 84 -10.16 4.80 4.02
CA CYS A 84 -8.88 4.22 4.42
C CYS A 84 -7.68 5.05 3.96
N ALA A 85 -7.70 5.54 2.72
CA ALA A 85 -6.67 6.43 2.22
C ALA A 85 -6.58 7.72 3.05
N ALA A 86 -7.72 8.32 3.44
CA ALA A 86 -7.80 9.46 4.36
C ALA A 86 -7.13 9.16 5.71
N HIS A 87 -7.13 7.89 6.10
CA HIS A 87 -6.43 7.41 7.28
C HIS A 87 -4.93 7.12 7.06
N GLY A 88 -4.38 7.49 5.90
CA GLY A 88 -3.04 7.11 5.48
C GLY A 88 -2.88 5.59 5.52
N TYR A 89 -3.89 4.82 5.11
CA TYR A 89 -3.87 3.36 5.17
C TYR A 89 -4.33 2.76 3.85
N HIS A 90 -3.67 1.69 3.43
CA HIS A 90 -4.14 0.83 2.36
C HIS A 90 -3.92 -0.64 2.74
N SER A 91 -4.95 -1.47 2.58
CA SER A 91 -4.90 -2.91 2.86
C SER A 91 -4.37 -3.67 1.65
N VAL A 92 -3.51 -4.69 1.84
CA VAL A 92 -3.11 -5.54 0.71
C VAL A 92 -4.29 -6.35 0.14
N LEU A 93 -5.34 -6.61 0.94
CA LEU A 93 -6.59 -7.26 0.47
C LEU A 93 -7.25 -6.54 -0.67
N TYR A 94 -7.14 -5.20 -0.72
CA TYR A 94 -7.73 -4.42 -1.79
C TYR A 94 -7.19 -4.82 -3.14
N GLN A 95 -6.08 -5.55 -3.17
CA GLN A 95 -5.46 -6.03 -4.38
C GLN A 95 -5.81 -7.44 -4.79
N LEU A 96 -6.63 -8.17 -4.03
CA LEU A 96 -7.19 -9.46 -4.45
C LEU A 96 -8.35 -9.28 -5.44
N THR A 97 -8.34 -9.96 -6.58
CA THR A 97 -9.29 -9.75 -7.69
C THR A 97 -10.75 -9.86 -7.23
N ASP A 98 -11.05 -10.79 -6.34
CA ASP A 98 -12.40 -11.02 -5.81
C ASP A 98 -12.84 -9.98 -4.77
N GLU A 99 -11.90 -9.20 -4.23
CA GLU A 99 -12.21 -8.12 -3.31
C GLU A 99 -12.77 -6.91 -4.06
N ARG A 100 -14.08 -6.72 -3.99
CA ARG A 100 -14.77 -5.59 -4.66
C ARG A 100 -15.01 -4.41 -3.73
N CYS A 101 -15.02 -4.64 -2.41
CA CYS A 101 -15.42 -3.64 -1.43
C CYS A 101 -14.40 -3.49 -0.30
N CYS A 102 -14.39 -2.35 0.37
CA CYS A 102 -13.67 -2.21 1.62
C CYS A 102 -14.41 -3.00 2.72
N PRO A 103 -13.77 -3.94 3.44
CA PRO A 103 -14.41 -4.67 4.52
C PRO A 103 -14.74 -3.78 5.72
N VAL A 104 -14.09 -2.62 5.83
CA VAL A 104 -14.30 -1.65 6.90
C VAL A 104 -15.48 -0.73 6.59
N HIS A 105 -15.41 -0.03 5.45
CA HIS A 105 -16.36 1.03 5.10
C HIS A 105 -17.48 0.57 4.16
N ARG A 106 -17.42 -0.69 3.69
CA ARG A 106 -18.41 -1.33 2.80
C ARG A 106 -18.68 -0.57 1.49
N GLN A 107 -17.69 0.21 1.03
CA GLN A 107 -17.71 0.94 -0.23
C GLN A 107 -16.95 0.18 -1.30
N ALA A 108 -17.37 0.29 -2.56
CA ALA A 108 -16.64 -0.24 -3.70
C ALA A 108 -15.21 0.33 -3.75
N LEU A 109 -14.23 -0.53 -4.06
CA LEU A 109 -12.85 -0.10 -4.24
C LEU A 109 -12.70 0.66 -5.56
N GLU A 110 -12.01 1.79 -5.51
CA GLU A 110 -11.75 2.64 -6.67
C GLU A 110 -10.40 2.29 -7.30
N THR A 111 -10.29 2.40 -8.62
CA THR A 111 -9.04 2.22 -9.38
C THR A 111 -8.60 3.47 -10.12
N LEU A 112 -9.52 4.40 -10.37
CA LEU A 112 -9.29 5.62 -11.13
C LEU A 112 -9.15 6.80 -10.19
N CYS A 113 -8.21 7.70 -10.49
CA CYS A 113 -8.17 8.99 -9.85
C CYS A 113 -9.42 9.80 -10.23
N ARG A 114 -10.11 10.38 -9.25
CA ARG A 114 -11.31 11.19 -9.50
C ARG A 114 -11.02 12.54 -10.16
N ASP A 115 -9.79 13.03 -10.09
CA ASP A 115 -9.43 14.34 -10.65
C ASP A 115 -8.92 14.24 -12.09
N CYS A 116 -8.12 13.21 -12.43
CA CYS A 116 -7.55 13.07 -13.78
C CYS A 116 -7.99 11.79 -14.52
N GLY A 117 -8.76 10.90 -13.90
CA GLY A 117 -9.14 9.60 -14.46
C GLY A 117 -8.00 8.57 -14.55
N GLY A 118 -6.76 8.96 -14.26
CA GLY A 118 -5.59 8.10 -14.38
C GLY A 118 -5.56 6.93 -13.38
N LYS A 119 -4.88 5.85 -13.77
CA LYS A 119 -4.61 4.68 -12.91
C LYS A 119 -3.22 4.78 -12.30
N THR A 120 -3.12 4.57 -10.99
CA THR A 120 -1.81 4.39 -10.33
C THR A 120 -1.45 2.91 -10.34
N PRO A 121 -0.23 2.51 -10.73
CA PRO A 121 0.16 1.11 -10.71
C PRO A 121 0.38 0.61 -9.28
N PHE A 122 0.07 -0.66 -9.01
CA PHE A 122 0.41 -1.33 -7.76
C PHE A 122 1.83 -1.89 -7.79
N ILE A 123 2.80 -0.99 -7.97
CA ILE A 123 4.21 -1.34 -8.18
C ILE A 123 5.06 -0.48 -7.24
N VAL A 124 6.04 -1.10 -6.59
CA VAL A 124 7.10 -0.43 -5.85
C VAL A 124 8.14 0.06 -6.86
N ASN A 125 8.01 1.31 -7.29
CA ASN A 125 8.96 2.02 -8.15
C ASN A 125 9.08 3.48 -7.68
N THR A 126 10.01 4.24 -8.25
CA THR A 126 10.28 5.62 -7.81
C THR A 126 9.03 6.50 -7.89
N ARG A 127 8.28 6.45 -9.00
CA ARG A 127 7.08 7.28 -9.20
C ARG A 127 5.98 7.00 -8.18
N THR A 128 5.70 5.72 -7.92
CA THR A 128 4.69 5.33 -6.94
C THR A 128 5.13 5.71 -5.53
N ILE A 129 6.39 5.44 -5.16
CA ILE A 129 6.92 5.74 -3.82
C ILE A 129 6.98 7.25 -3.55
N ASP A 130 7.17 8.07 -4.59
CA ASP A 130 7.17 9.53 -4.47
C ASP A 130 5.77 10.17 -4.42
N ALA A 131 4.70 9.38 -4.63
CA ALA A 131 3.32 9.85 -4.57
C ALA A 131 2.54 9.22 -3.39
N PRO A 132 2.92 9.49 -2.12
CA PRO A 132 2.29 8.86 -0.97
C PRO A 132 0.80 9.19 -0.89
N PHE A 133 -0.02 8.15 -1.05
CA PHE A 133 -1.50 8.25 -1.09
C PHE A 133 -2.03 9.27 -2.11
N ARG A 134 -1.31 9.43 -3.22
CA ARG A 134 -1.63 10.35 -4.30
C ARG A 134 -1.55 9.65 -5.65
N CYS A 135 -2.30 10.17 -6.62
CA CYS A 135 -2.21 9.73 -7.99
C CYS A 135 -0.81 10.03 -8.55
N VAL A 136 -0.17 9.06 -9.19
CA VAL A 136 1.16 9.24 -9.81
C VAL A 136 1.16 10.18 -11.02
N ALA A 137 -0.02 10.48 -11.58
CA ALA A 137 -0.16 11.32 -12.77
C ALA A 137 -0.40 12.80 -12.43
N CYS A 138 -1.32 13.09 -11.50
CA CYS A 138 -1.70 14.46 -11.16
C CYS A 138 -1.42 14.85 -9.69
N HIS A 139 -0.90 13.93 -8.88
CA HIS A 139 -0.59 14.12 -7.46
C HIS A 139 -1.79 14.48 -6.56
N SER A 140 -3.01 14.40 -7.09
CA SER A 140 -4.25 14.47 -6.31
C SER A 140 -4.34 13.35 -5.28
N HIS A 141 -4.92 13.65 -4.13
CA HIS A 141 -5.09 12.68 -3.06
C HIS A 141 -6.14 11.61 -3.41
N PHE A 142 -5.91 10.38 -2.96
CA PHE A 142 -6.91 9.32 -3.01
C PHE A 142 -8.01 9.47 -1.94
N SER A 143 -7.85 10.39 -0.98
CA SER A 143 -8.77 10.60 0.14
C SER A 143 -9.90 11.59 -0.17
N TYR A 144 -10.85 11.72 0.77
CA TYR A 144 -11.69 12.89 0.88
C TYR A 144 -10.88 13.98 1.62
N GLY A 145 -10.36 15.00 0.91
CA GLY A 145 -9.60 16.10 1.51
C GLY A 145 -8.08 15.86 1.69
N ARG A 146 -7.37 16.84 2.27
CA ARG A 146 -5.90 16.77 2.50
C ARG A 146 -5.56 15.76 3.59
N LEU A 147 -4.53 14.95 3.33
CA LEU A 147 -3.97 14.03 4.33
C LEU A 147 -3.08 14.77 5.32
N PRO A 148 -3.21 14.51 6.63
CA PRO A 148 -2.14 14.78 7.55
C PRO A 148 -1.14 13.62 7.45
N LEU A 149 -0.23 13.68 6.46
CA LEU A 149 0.85 12.69 6.25
C LEU A 149 1.78 12.52 7.46
N VAL A 150 1.64 13.37 8.48
CA VAL A 150 2.48 13.44 9.69
C VAL A 150 1.62 13.36 10.98
N SER A 151 0.41 12.81 10.93
CA SER A 151 -0.41 12.67 12.15
C SER A 151 0.06 11.48 13.00
N THR A 152 0.29 11.74 14.29
CA THR A 152 0.53 10.73 15.33
C THR A 152 -0.77 10.17 15.93
N ILE A 153 -1.93 10.69 15.51
CA ILE A 153 -3.24 10.21 15.98
C ILE A 153 -3.51 8.83 15.37
N PRO A 154 -4.01 7.83 16.15
CA PRO A 154 -4.38 6.54 15.61
C PRO A 154 -5.46 6.70 14.54
N VAL A 155 -5.06 6.59 13.28
CA VAL A 155 -5.91 7.05 12.17
C VAL A 155 -7.09 6.12 11.87
N MET A 156 -7.04 4.87 12.34
CA MET A 156 -8.20 3.96 12.36
C MET A 156 -8.59 3.64 13.80
N SER A 157 -9.89 3.47 14.04
CA SER A 157 -10.44 3.02 15.31
C SER A 157 -10.09 1.55 15.62
N ARG A 158 -10.26 1.13 16.88
CA ARG A 158 -10.09 -0.29 17.27
C ARG A 158 -11.04 -1.22 16.50
N ARG A 159 -12.28 -0.77 16.24
CA ARG A 159 -13.29 -1.52 15.49
C ARG A 159 -12.86 -1.75 14.05
N GLU A 160 -12.43 -0.69 13.36
CA GLU A 160 -11.99 -0.81 11.97
C GLU A 160 -10.78 -1.76 11.82
N ARG A 161 -9.85 -1.74 12.79
CA ARG A 161 -8.75 -2.72 12.84
C ARG A 161 -9.23 -4.16 13.01
N ALA A 162 -10.25 -4.38 13.82
CA ALA A 162 -10.82 -5.69 14.07
C ALA A 162 -11.50 -6.24 12.82
N GLU A 163 -12.22 -5.41 12.07
CA GLU A 163 -12.84 -5.79 10.80
C GLU A 163 -11.81 -6.25 9.76
N ILE A 164 -10.70 -5.50 9.59
CA ILE A 164 -9.62 -5.93 8.69
C ILE A 164 -9.04 -7.28 9.12
N ARG A 165 -8.75 -7.45 10.41
CA ARG A 165 -8.24 -8.73 10.93
C ARG A 165 -9.21 -9.87 10.67
N ARG A 166 -10.50 -9.67 10.94
CA ARG A 166 -11.52 -10.70 10.74
C ARG A 166 -11.55 -11.14 9.28
N TRP A 167 -11.55 -10.19 8.36
CA TRP A 167 -11.54 -10.47 6.93
C TRP A 167 -10.28 -11.20 6.47
N PHE A 168 -9.12 -10.85 7.04
CA PHE A 168 -7.86 -11.54 6.72
C PHE A 168 -7.81 -13.01 7.12
N TYR A 169 -8.49 -13.40 8.21
CA TYR A 169 -8.42 -14.75 8.75
C TYR A 169 -9.65 -15.61 8.45
N TYR A 170 -10.79 -14.99 8.11
CA TYR A 170 -12.09 -15.67 8.00
C TYR A 170 -12.94 -15.18 6.82
N GLY A 171 -12.41 -14.29 5.98
CA GLY A 171 -13.06 -13.79 4.76
C GLY A 171 -12.76 -14.64 3.55
#